data_AF-A0A963HMJ4-F1
#
_entry.id   AF-A0A963HMJ4-F1
#
_cell.length_a   1.000
_cell.length_b   1.000
_cell.length_c   1.000
_cell.angle_alpha   90.00
_cell.angle_beta   90.00
_cell.angle_gamma   90.00
#
_symmetry.space_group_name_H-M   'P 1'
#
loop_
_entity.id
_entity.type
_entity.pdbx_description
1 polymer ?
#
loop_
_entity_poly.entity_id
_entity_poly.type
_entity_poly.pdbx_seq_one_letter_code
_entity_poly.pdbx_strand_id
1 'polypeptide(L)' 'MNDSMKTLKYHTTHPYPCGYLPDKMARSEVVASEYRIDTNLYGRLLEQGYRRSGHFIYRPQ' A
#
# COMPACT_ATOMS: atom_id res chain seq x y z
N MET A 1 -25.66 -1.04 12.85
CA MET A 1 -24.21 -1.28 12.72
C MET A 1 -23.63 -0.05 12.02
N ASN A 2 -23.15 0.93 12.78
CA ASN A 2 -22.63 2.18 12.22
C ASN A 2 -21.14 1.98 11.91
N ASP A 3 -20.84 1.55 10.69
CA ASP A 3 -19.47 1.62 10.17
C ASP A 3 -19.21 3.08 9.78
N SER A 4 -18.55 3.83 10.67
CA SER A 4 -18.02 5.15 10.34
C SER A 4 -17.11 4.99 9.13
N MET A 5 -17.45 5.63 8.00
CA MET A 5 -16.71 5.51 6.73
C MET A 5 -15.25 5.90 6.92
N LYS A 6 -14.40 4.89 7.11
CA LYS A 6 -12.97 5.00 7.27
C LYS A 6 -12.31 5.05 5.89
N THR A 7 -11.91 6.24 5.47
CA THR A 7 -11.29 6.44 4.15
C THR A 7 -9.80 6.10 4.21
N LEU A 8 -9.34 5.26 3.28
CA LEU A 8 -7.90 5.05 3.06
C LEU A 8 -7.39 6.09 2.06
N LYS A 9 -6.19 6.62 2.31
CA LYS A 9 -5.47 7.51 1.38
C LYS A 9 -4.41 6.69 0.65
N TYR A 10 -4.30 6.88 -0.66
CA TYR A 10 -3.33 6.19 -1.50
C TYR A 10 -2.37 7.20 -2.10
N HIS A 11 -1.07 6.89 -2.04
CA HIS A 11 -0.02 7.74 -2.57
C HIS A 11 0.95 6.92 -3.41
N THR A 12 1.30 7.41 -4.59
CA THR A 12 2.33 6.79 -5.42
C THR A 12 3.67 7.47 -5.16
N THR A 13 4.73 6.69 -4.96
CA THR A 13 6.09 7.22 -4.82
C THR A 13 6.54 7.89 -6.13
N HIS A 14 7.51 8.78 -6.03
CA HIS A 14 8.28 9.20 -7.20
C HIS A 14 8.93 7.98 -7.87
N PRO A 15 9.20 8.04 -9.19
CA PRO A 15 9.97 6.99 -9.88
C PRO A 15 11.34 6.79 -9.23
N TYR A 16 11.76 5.54 -9.07
CA TYR A 16 13.11 5.18 -8.63
C TYR A 16 13.65 3.99 -9.45
N PRO A 17 14.97 3.78 -9.54
CA PRO A 17 15.53 2.62 -10.24
C PRO A 17 15.00 1.29 -9.67
N CYS A 18 14.58 0.38 -10.53
CA CYS A 18 14.10 -0.94 -10.13
C CYS A 18 15.25 -1.80 -9.60
N GLY A 19 15.14 -2.27 -8.36
CA GLY A 19 16.18 -3.09 -7.74
C GLY A 19 16.35 -4.50 -8.34
N TYR A 20 15.39 -4.96 -9.15
CA TYR A 20 15.41 -6.30 -9.75
C TYR A 20 15.73 -6.31 -11.24
N LEU A 21 15.34 -5.24 -11.95
CA LEU A 21 15.45 -5.17 -13.40
C LEU A 21 16.33 -3.97 -13.75
N PRO A 22 17.53 -4.19 -14.31
CA PRO A 22 18.34 -3.08 -14.79
C PRO A 22 17.57 -2.29 -15.86
N ASP A 23 17.84 -0.99 -15.92
CA ASP A 23 17.24 -0.04 -16.87
C ASP A 23 15.71 0.09 -16.80
N LYS A 24 15.09 -0.38 -15.71
CA LYS A 24 13.68 -0.15 -15.43
C LYS A 24 13.51 0.81 -14.26
N MET A 25 12.51 1.67 -14.36
CA MET A 25 12.02 2.48 -13.25
C MET A 25 10.87 1.74 -12.57
N ALA A 26 10.80 1.85 -11.25
CA ALA A 26 9.72 1.33 -10.43
C ALA A 26 8.98 2.47 -9.74
N ARG A 27 7.71 2.21 -9.42
CA ARG A 27 6.92 3.01 -8.48
C ARG A 27 6.23 2.06 -7.52
N SER A 28 5.89 2.58 -6.35
CA SER A 28 5.05 1.87 -5.39
C SER A 28 3.86 2.74 -5.01
N GLU A 29 2.70 2.14 -4.94
CA GLU A 29 1.54 2.74 -4.29
C GLU A 29 1.51 2.32 -2.83
N VAL A 30 1.38 3.29 -1.96
CA VAL A 30 1.44 3.15 -0.50
C VAL A 30 0.10 3.56 0.08
N VAL A 31 -0.39 2.76 1.03
CA VAL A 31 -1.60 3.07 1.79
C VAL A 31 -1.21 3.87 3.02
N ALA A 32 -1.75 5.08 3.15
CA ALA A 32 -1.70 5.88 4.35
C ALA A 32 -3.06 5.82 5.07
N SER A 33 -3.02 5.57 6.38
CA SER A 33 -4.21 5.52 7.22
C SER A 33 -3.96 6.30 8.50
N GLU A 34 -4.92 7.17 8.86
CA GLU A 34 -4.91 7.92 10.13
C GLU A 34 -5.36 7.04 11.31
N TYR A 35 -5.85 5.84 11.02
CA TYR A 35 -6.29 4.85 11.99
C TYR A 35 -5.56 3.52 11.78
N ARG A 36 -5.55 2.70 12.83
CA ARG A 36 -4.96 1.36 12.77
C ARG A 36 -5.67 0.51 11.73
N ILE A 37 -4.90 -0.05 10.81
CA ILE A 37 -5.36 -1.08 9.87
C ILE A 37 -5.47 -2.40 10.63
N ASP A 38 -6.68 -2.91 10.77
CA ASP A 38 -6.95 -4.19 11.41
C ASP A 38 -6.74 -5.37 10.44
N THR A 39 -6.86 -6.58 10.97
CA THR A 39 -6.63 -7.83 10.20
C THR A 39 -7.61 -7.98 9.04
N ASN A 40 -8.86 -7.53 9.18
CA ASN A 40 -9.85 -7.65 8.10
C ASN A 40 -9.53 -6.69 6.95
N LEU A 41 -9.25 -5.43 7.27
CA LEU A 41 -8.86 -4.44 6.27
C LEU A 41 -7.53 -4.82 5.61
N TYR A 42 -6.57 -5.32 6.38
CA TYR A 42 -5.31 -5.81 5.83
C TYR A 42 -5.50 -7.03 4.91
N GLY A 43 -6.41 -7.95 5.25
CA GLY A 43 -6.77 -9.08 4.40
C GLY A 43 -7.25 -8.63 3.02
N ARG A 44 -8.13 -7.62 2.96
CA ARG A 44 -8.59 -7.04 1.69
C ARG A 44 -7.46 -6.38 0.89
N LEU A 45 -6.52 -5.72 1.57
CA LEU A 45 -5.35 -5.13 0.91
C LEU A 45 -4.40 -6.21 0.36
N LEU A 46 -4.21 -7.32 1.09
CA LEU A 46 -3.44 -8.47 0.61
C LEU A 46 -4.02 -9.04 -0.69
N GLU A 47 -5.35 -9.22 -0.75
CA GLU A 47 -6.04 -9.68 -1.97
C GLU A 47 -5.84 -8.74 -3.16
N GLN A 48 -5.61 -7.45 -2.90
CA GLN A 48 -5.30 -6.44 -3.91
C GLN A 48 -3.81 -6.34 -4.28
N GLY A 49 -2.98 -7.27 -3.78
CA GLY A 49 -1.54 -7.33 -4.05
C GLY A 49 -0.68 -6.43 -3.18
N TYR A 50 -1.24 -5.83 -2.12
CA TYR A 50 -0.46 -5.08 -1.15
C TYR A 50 0.31 -6.01 -0.22
N ARG A 51 1.55 -5.65 0.07
CA ARG A 51 2.43 -6.29 1.03
C ARG A 51 2.82 -5.32 2.13
N ARG A 52 3.31 -5.83 3.26
CA ARG A 52 3.71 -5.02 4.42
C ARG A 52 5.20 -5.12 4.68
N SER A 53 5.86 -3.98 4.87
CA SER A 53 7.23 -3.88 5.37
C SER A 53 7.27 -2.88 6.51
N GLY A 54 7.46 -3.35 7.74
CA GLY A 54 7.36 -2.53 8.95
C GLY A 54 5.98 -1.84 9.07
N HIS A 55 5.99 -0.51 9.00
CA HIS A 55 4.78 0.33 9.06
C HIS A 55 4.17 0.63 7.69
N PHE A 56 4.83 0.26 6.60
CA PHE A 56 4.38 0.56 5.25
C PHE A 56 3.57 -0.60 4.68
N ILE A 57 2.40 -0.30 4.11
CA ILE A 57 1.61 -1.21 3.29
C ILE A 57 1.64 -0.68 1.87
N TYR A 58 2.11 -1.48 0.93
CA TYR A 58 2.43 -1.01 -0.41
C TYR A 58 2.29 -2.10 -1.47
N ARG A 59 2.07 -1.71 -2.73
CA ARG A 59 2.17 -2.58 -3.89
C ARG A 59 2.99 -1.92 -5.00
N PRO A 60 3.85 -2.66 -5.71
CA PRO A 60 4.56 -2.15 -6.87
C PRO A 60 3.57 -1.92 -8.02
N GLN A 61 3.81 -0.86 -8.79
CA GLN A 61 3.07 -0.49 -10.00
C GLN A 61 4.02 -0.37 -11.19
#